data_AF-A0A0F9J4P6-F1
#
_entry.id   AF-A0A0F9J4P6-F1
#
_cell.length_a   1.000
_cell.length_b   1.000
_cell.length_c   1.000
_cell.angle_alpha   90.00
_cell.angle_beta   90.00
_cell.angle_gamma   90.00
#
_symmetry.space_group_name_H-M   'P 1'
#
loop_
_entity.id
_entity.type
_entity.pdbx_description
1 polymer ?
#
loop_
_entity_poly.entity_id
_entity_poly.type
_entity_poly.pdbx_seq_one_letter_code
_entity_poly.pdbx_strand_id
1 'polypeptide(L)'
;MNKTLKNLSELIAQANDIFDARYKNIGTVLGILDQALRKQGIKADAVTINCIALNKKIVFLIYDDKPELVDIALGNKEGDIHSSSAHPLKTISATMIVEIMETNFLQ
;
A
#
# COMPACT_ATOMS: atom_id res chain seq x y z
N MET A 1 -8.33 1.17 14.55
CA MET A 1 -8.47 0.78 13.13
C MET A 1 -9.93 0.60 12.74
N ASN A 2 -10.39 1.36 11.74
CA ASN A 2 -11.73 1.20 11.15
C ASN A 2 -11.81 -0.07 10.27
N LYS A 3 -13.04 -0.47 9.88
CA LYS A 3 -13.28 -1.70 9.12
C LYS A 3 -12.60 -1.69 7.74
N THR A 4 -12.61 -0.55 7.05
CA THR A 4 -12.00 -0.41 5.72
C THR A 4 -10.49 -0.61 5.77
N LEU A 5 -9.81 0.06 6.70
CA LEU A 5 -8.37 -0.07 6.92
C LEU A 5 -7.99 -1.50 7.32
N LYS A 6 -8.80 -2.15 8.16
CA LYS A 6 -8.60 -3.56 8.55
C LYS A 6 -8.64 -4.49 7.33
N ASN A 7 -9.71 -4.41 6.54
CA ASN A 7 -9.90 -5.26 5.36
C ASN A 7 -8.80 -5.04 4.32
N LEU A 8 -8.42 -3.79 4.07
CA LEU A 8 -7.33 -3.48 3.15
C LEU A 8 -5.98 -4.00 3.66
N SER A 9 -5.70 -3.87 4.96
CA SER A 9 -4.47 -4.40 5.57
C SER A 9 -4.40 -5.93 5.46
N GLU A 10 -5.51 -6.63 5.64
CA GLU A 10 -5.59 -8.10 5.49
C GLU A 10 -5.34 -8.53 4.04
N LEU A 11 -5.91 -7.82 3.05
CA LEU A 11 -5.64 -8.07 1.63
C LEU A 11 -4.18 -7.82 1.25
N ILE A 12 -3.59 -6.75 1.79
CA ILE A 12 -2.18 -6.42 1.55
C ILE A 12 -1.25 -7.45 2.20
N ALA A 13 -1.57 -7.91 3.41
CA ALA A 13 -0.81 -8.98 4.06
C ALA A 13 -0.86 -10.28 3.24
N GLN A 14 -2.04 -10.67 2.77
CA GLN A 14 -2.20 -11.83 1.88
C GLN A 14 -1.39 -11.68 0.59
N ALA A 15 -1.44 -10.51 -0.05
CA ALA A 15 -0.64 -10.23 -1.24
C ALA A 15 0.86 -10.33 -0.95
N ASN A 16 1.31 -9.80 0.19
CA ASN A 16 2.69 -9.89 0.62
C ASN A 16 3.13 -11.35 0.83
N ASP A 17 2.31 -12.17 1.48
CA ASP A 17 2.60 -13.60 1.65
C ASP A 17 2.76 -14.33 0.30
N ILE A 18 1.90 -14.01 -0.68
CA ILE A 18 2.00 -14.56 -2.04
C ILE A 18 3.31 -14.09 -2.71
N PHE A 19 3.64 -12.80 -2.58
CA PHE A 19 4.85 -12.23 -3.17
C PHE A 19 6.11 -12.83 -2.54
N ASP A 20 6.19 -12.94 -1.22
CA ASP A 20 7.31 -13.53 -0.48
C ASP A 20 7.44 -15.05 -0.74
N ALA A 21 6.33 -15.72 -1.07
CA ALA A 21 6.37 -17.10 -1.55
C ALA A 21 7.08 -17.23 -2.90
N ARG A 22 6.91 -16.26 -3.81
CA ARG A 22 7.48 -16.23 -5.16
C ARG A 22 8.91 -15.67 -5.19
N TYR A 23 9.20 -14.62 -4.42
CA TYR A 23 10.44 -13.84 -4.51
C TYR A 23 11.17 -13.77 -3.17
N LYS A 24 11.80 -14.89 -2.79
CA LYS A 24 12.42 -15.10 -1.47
C LYS A 24 13.51 -14.10 -1.05
N ASN A 25 14.06 -13.34 -1.99
CA ASN A 25 15.17 -12.42 -1.75
C ASN A 25 14.75 -10.94 -1.71
N ILE A 26 13.46 -10.64 -1.85
CA ILE A 26 12.94 -9.27 -1.83
C ILE A 26 12.26 -9.04 -0.49
N GLY A 27 13.01 -8.54 0.48
CA GLY A 27 12.46 -8.23 1.80
C GLY A 27 11.51 -7.04 1.75
N THR A 28 10.27 -7.24 2.18
CA THR A 28 9.25 -6.21 2.33
C THR A 28 8.89 -5.99 3.80
N VAL A 29 8.46 -4.77 4.12
CA VAL A 29 7.96 -4.39 5.45
C VAL A 29 6.62 -3.70 5.29
N LEU A 30 5.60 -4.26 5.94
CA LEU A 30 4.26 -3.68 5.99
C LEU A 30 4.17 -2.64 7.11
N GLY A 31 3.49 -1.53 6.84
CA GLY A 31 3.23 -0.49 7.84
C GLY A 31 1.78 -0.01 7.77
N ILE A 32 1.17 0.26 8.91
CA ILE A 32 -0.18 0.82 9.03
C ILE A 32 -0.07 2.20 9.65
N LEU A 33 -0.66 3.20 8.99
CA LEU A 33 -0.72 4.58 9.44
C LEU A 33 -2.17 4.92 9.83
N ASP A 34 -2.62 4.41 10.97
CA ASP A 34 -3.93 4.70 11.56
C ASP A 34 -3.87 6.05 12.30
N GLN A 35 -4.70 7.01 11.89
CA GLN A 35 -4.76 8.38 12.45
C GLN A 35 -3.49 9.24 12.37
N ALA A 36 -2.33 8.66 12.04
CA ALA A 36 -1.05 9.37 11.97
C ALA A 36 -1.09 10.52 10.96
N LEU A 37 -1.71 10.30 9.81
CA LEU A 37 -1.88 11.30 8.76
C LEU A 37 -2.81 12.44 9.19
N ARG A 38 -3.84 12.13 9.98
CA ARG A 38 -4.78 13.14 10.49
C ARG A 38 -4.10 14.14 11.42
N LYS A 39 -3.13 13.67 12.21
CA LYS A 39 -2.27 14.54 13.06
C LYS A 39 -1.39 15.49 12.24
N GLN A 40 -1.20 15.21 10.96
CA GLN A 40 -0.44 16.03 10.01
C GLN A 40 -1.35 16.85 9.08
N GLY A 41 -2.67 16.90 9.36
CA GLY A 41 -3.64 17.64 8.56
C GLY A 41 -4.17 16.90 7.34
N ILE A 42 -3.76 15.65 7.12
CA ILE A 42 -4.24 14.79 6.02
C ILE A 42 -5.34 13.88 6.54
N LYS A 43 -6.57 14.09 6.09
CA LYS A 43 -7.75 13.29 6.50
C LYS A 43 -7.79 11.93 5.81
N ALA A 44 -6.88 11.05 6.19
CA ALA A 44 -6.75 9.73 5.62
C ALA A 44 -6.16 8.71 6.62
N ASP A 45 -6.33 7.44 6.28
CA ASP A 45 -5.50 6.35 6.78
C ASP A 45 -4.65 5.79 5.64
N ALA A 46 -3.58 5.07 5.96
CA ALA A 46 -2.80 4.38 4.94
C ALA A 46 -2.25 3.02 5.38
N VAL A 47 -2.02 2.16 4.39
CA VAL A 47 -1.19 0.96 4.51
C VAL A 47 -0.01 1.12 3.56
N THR A 48 1.17 0.64 3.97
CA THR A 48 2.40 0.76 3.17
C THR A 48 3.07 -0.58 3.01
N ILE A 49 3.72 -0.77 1.86
CA ILE A 49 4.64 -1.86 1.58
C ILE A 49 5.99 -1.23 1.25
N ASN A 50 7.01 -1.50 2.04
CA ASN A 50 8.33 -0.90 1.88
C ASN A 50 9.34 -1.98 1.53
N CYS A 51 10.05 -1.82 0.41
CA CYS A 51 11.22 -2.63 0.12
C CYS A 51 12.47 -1.77 0.37
N ILE A 52 13.08 -1.97 1.54
CA ILE A 52 14.18 -1.13 2.05
C ILE A 52 15.42 -1.26 1.15
N ALA A 53 15.75 -2.49 0.73
CA ALA A 53 16.92 -2.76 -0.11
C ALA A 53 16.86 -2.05 -1.46
N LEU A 54 15.65 -1.83 -2.00
CA LEU A 54 15.43 -1.18 -3.29
C LEU A 54 15.14 0.32 -3.18
N ASN A 55 15.05 0.85 -1.96
CA ASN A 55 14.53 2.20 -1.70
C ASN A 55 13.17 2.47 -2.37
N LYS A 56 12.28 1.47 -2.39
CA LYS A 56 10.96 1.56 -3.03
C LYS A 56 9.85 1.39 -2.00
N LYS A 57 8.78 2.16 -2.17
CA LYS A 57 7.61 2.17 -1.29
C LYS A 57 6.33 2.19 -2.11
N ILE A 58 5.32 1.49 -1.61
CA ILE A 58 3.95 1.54 -2.10
C ILE A 58 3.08 2.03 -0.95
N VAL A 59 2.23 3.02 -1.21
CA VAL A 59 1.32 3.60 -0.23
C VAL A 59 -0.11 3.45 -0.73
N PHE A 60 -0.96 2.84 0.08
CA PHE A 60 -2.39 2.71 -0.16
C PHE A 60 -3.11 3.67 0.78
N LEU A 61 -3.69 4.74 0.24
CA LEU A 61 -4.36 5.81 0.97
C LEU A 61 -5.87 5.64 0.90
N ILE A 62 -6.53 5.74 2.05
CA ILE A 62 -7.99 5.78 2.19
C ILE A 62 -8.35 7.14 2.77
N TYR A 63 -8.97 8.01 1.96
CA TYR A 63 -9.39 9.33 2.40
C TYR A 63 -10.76 9.29 3.10
N ASP A 64 -10.94 10.16 4.10
CA ASP A 64 -12.20 10.27 4.84
C ASP A 64 -13.35 10.78 3.96
N ASP A 65 -13.04 11.63 2.96
CA ASP A 65 -14.02 12.23 2.05
C ASP A 65 -14.31 11.40 0.80
N LYS A 66 -13.53 10.33 0.56
CA LYS A 66 -13.69 9.40 -0.57
C LYS A 66 -13.55 7.94 -0.12
N PRO A 67 -14.44 7.45 0.76
CA PRO A 67 -14.31 6.13 1.39
C PRO A 67 -14.42 4.95 0.41
N GLU A 68 -14.93 5.19 -0.81
CA GLU A 68 -15.11 4.20 -1.86
C GLU A 68 -13.87 4.01 -2.74
N LEU A 69 -12.82 4.81 -2.53
CA LEU A 69 -11.59 4.80 -3.32
C LEU A 69 -10.37 4.46 -2.45
N VAL A 70 -9.38 3.86 -3.09
CA VAL A 70 -8.02 3.71 -2.57
C VAL A 70 -7.06 4.34 -3.58
N ASP A 71 -6.29 5.30 -3.13
CA ASP A 71 -5.21 5.88 -3.93
C ASP A 71 -3.94 5.06 -3.68
N ILE A 72 -3.34 4.53 -4.75
CA ILE A 72 -2.12 3.74 -4.71
C ILE A 72 -1.00 4.59 -5.28
N ALA A 73 -0.04 4.96 -4.44
CA ALA A 73 1.14 5.73 -4.83
C ALA A 73 2.40 4.86 -4.76
N LEU A 74 3.21 4.91 -5.83
CA LEU A 74 4.52 4.29 -5.91
C LEU A 74 5.58 5.38 -5.72
N GLY A 75 6.55 5.13 -4.84
CA GLY A 75 7.53 6.11 -4.44
C GLY A 75 8.73 5.51 -3.75
N ASN A 76 9.39 6.30 -2.92
CA ASN A 76 10.56 5.90 -2.13
C ASN A 76 10.40 6.26 -0.65
N LYS A 77 11.46 6.05 0.16
CA LYS A 77 11.44 6.36 1.58
C LYS A 77 11.63 7.85 1.88
N GLU A 78 12.21 8.61 0.93
CA GLU A 78 12.39 10.06 1.02
C GLU A 78 11.07 10.82 0.91
N GLY A 79 10.02 10.17 0.40
CA GLY A 79 8.70 10.77 0.22
C GLY A 79 8.40 11.20 -1.22
N ASP A 80 9.28 10.89 -2.17
CA ASP A 80 9.02 11.14 -3.57
C ASP A 80 7.93 10.21 -4.07
N ILE A 81 7.00 10.76 -4.85
CA ILE A 81 5.96 10.00 -5.55
C ILE A 81 6.36 9.94 -7.02
N HIS A 82 6.63 8.73 -7.51
CA HIS A 82 6.97 8.49 -8.91
C HIS A 82 5.70 8.28 -9.76
N SER A 83 4.67 7.68 -9.17
CA SER A 83 3.37 7.52 -9.83
C SER A 83 2.26 7.33 -8.81
N SER A 84 1.02 7.63 -9.19
CA SER A 84 -0.16 7.39 -8.37
C SER A 84 -1.39 7.13 -9.22
N SER A 85 -2.30 6.30 -8.72
CA SER A 85 -3.58 6.02 -9.37
C SER A 85 -4.69 5.75 -8.36
N ALA A 86 -5.90 6.19 -8.68
CA ALA A 86 -7.09 6.01 -7.85
C ALA A 86 -7.87 4.78 -8.33
N HIS A 87 -8.25 3.91 -7.40
CA HIS A 87 -8.99 2.68 -7.70
C HIS A 87 -10.22 2.54 -6.81
N PRO A 88 -11.36 2.05 -7.32
CA PRO A 88 -12.47 1.67 -6.46
C PRO A 88 -12.04 0.64 -5.42
N LEU A 89 -12.36 0.85 -4.14
CA LEU A 89 -12.01 -0.08 -3.06
C LEU A 89 -12.50 -1.51 -3.35
N LYS A 90 -13.68 -1.62 -3.94
CA LYS A 90 -14.32 -2.88 -4.36
C LYS A 90 -13.59 -3.66 -5.45
N THR A 91 -12.67 -3.03 -6.20
CA THR A 91 -11.87 -3.71 -7.22
C THR A 91 -10.50 -4.14 -6.69
N ILE A 92 -10.12 -3.72 -5.47
CA ILE A 92 -8.86 -4.11 -4.85
C ILE A 92 -8.92 -5.59 -4.46
N SER A 93 -7.91 -6.34 -4.91
CA SER A 93 -7.75 -7.76 -4.59
C SER A 93 -6.28 -8.07 -4.30
N ALA A 94 -6.02 -9.18 -3.63
CA ALA A 94 -4.64 -9.62 -3.37
C ALA A 94 -3.85 -9.81 -4.67
N THR A 95 -4.47 -10.38 -5.72
CA THR A 95 -3.83 -10.56 -7.03
C THR A 95 -3.39 -9.25 -7.64
N MET A 96 -4.26 -8.24 -7.67
CA MET A 96 -3.93 -6.91 -8.18
C MET A 96 -2.77 -6.27 -7.38
N ILE A 97 -2.75 -6.44 -6.05
CA ILE A 97 -1.67 -5.92 -5.21
C ILE A 97 -0.34 -6.62 -5.54
N VAL A 98 -0.35 -7.94 -5.75
CA VAL A 98 0.85 -8.69 -6.17
C VAL A 98 1.36 -8.19 -7.52
N GLU A 99 0.49 -7.97 -8.51
CA GLU A 99 0.90 -7.43 -9.81
C GLU A 99 1.56 -6.04 -9.69
N ILE A 100 1.03 -5.20 -8.80
CA ILE A 100 1.63 -3.89 -8.50
C ILE A 100 3.00 -4.05 -7.82
N MET A 101 3.13 -4.98 -6.86
CA MET A 101 4.40 -5.29 -6.21
C MET A 101 5.45 -5.81 -7.20
N GLU A 102 5.06 -6.73 -8.09
CA GLU A 102 5.92 -7.27 -9.15
C GLU A 102 6.38 -6.16 -10.09
N THR A 103 5.44 -5.32 -10.56
CA THR A 103 5.75 -4.18 -11.41
C THR A 103 6.69 -3.19 -10.74
N ASN A 104 6.51 -2.91 -9.44
CA ASN A 104 7.31 -1.89 -8.75
C ASN A 104 8.67 -2.43 -8.30
N PHE A 105 8.74 -3.63 -7.73
CA PHE A 105 9.94 -4.16 -7.07
C PHE A 105 10.84 -5.02 -7.95
N LEU A 106 10.35 -5.54 -9.09
CA LEU A 106 11.16 -6.40 -9.99
C LEU A 106 11.77 -5.66 -11.18
N GLN A 107 11.55 -4.34 -11.28
CA GLN A 107 12.24 -3.47 -12.21
C GLN A 107 13.64 -3.09 -11.73
#